data_AF-A0A940XAC7-F1
#
_entry.id   AF-A0A940XAC7-F1
#
_cell.length_a   1.000
_cell.length_b   1.000
_cell.length_c   1.000
_cell.angle_alpha   90.00
_cell.angle_beta   90.00
_cell.angle_gamma   90.00
#
_symmetry.space_group_name_H-M   'P 1'
#
loop_
_entity.id
_entity.type
_entity.pdbx_description
1 polymer ?
#
loop_
_entity_poly.entity_id
_entity_poly.type
_entity_poly.pdbx_seq_one_letter_code
_entity_poly.pdbx_strand_id
1 'polypeptide(L)'
;MSEEFDYFRDRNIGKLFDLVLQSSTELHVTHQRLHAMEALLVRHGVLTAGELDALEPTEEEQRVLDHQRDAVLARLVRVITESGPAEHPLRDQWESTLRETGR
;
A
#
# COMPACT_ATOMS: atom_id res chain seq x y z
N MET A 1 -24.45 -19.96 3.05
CA MET A 1 -23.19 -19.71 2.32
C MET A 1 -23.47 -18.50 1.47
N SER A 2 -23.03 -17.32 1.91
CA SER A 2 -23.32 -16.07 1.21
C SER A 2 -22.68 -16.14 -0.16
N GLU A 3 -23.42 -15.83 -1.22
CA GLU A 3 -22.86 -15.55 -2.54
C GLU A 3 -21.82 -14.45 -2.36
N GLU A 4 -20.55 -14.83 -2.29
CA GLU A 4 -19.42 -13.93 -2.39
C GLU A 4 -19.65 -13.18 -3.70
N PHE A 5 -19.80 -11.85 -3.63
CA PHE A 5 -20.13 -11.01 -4.78
C PHE A 5 -19.06 -11.19 -5.87
N ASP A 6 -19.27 -12.14 -6.77
CA ASP A 6 -18.43 -12.38 -7.94
C ASP A 6 -18.75 -11.30 -8.99
N TYR A 7 -18.35 -10.07 -8.69
CA TYR A 7 -18.59 -8.91 -9.55
C TYR A 7 -17.93 -9.04 -10.92
N PHE A 8 -16.85 -9.83 -11.03
CA PHE A 8 -16.00 -9.85 -12.20
C PHE A 8 -16.05 -11.14 -13.01
N ARG A 9 -16.68 -12.23 -12.51
CA ARG A 9 -16.81 -13.56 -13.15
C ARG A 9 -15.49 -14.27 -13.48
N ASP A 10 -14.37 -13.55 -13.44
CA ASP A 10 -13.00 -14.03 -13.56
C ASP A 10 -12.28 -13.78 -12.22
N ARG A 11 -11.87 -14.89 -11.60
CA ARG A 11 -11.15 -14.92 -10.33
C ARG A 11 -9.86 -14.09 -10.36
N ASN A 12 -9.19 -13.99 -11.51
CA ASN A 12 -7.95 -13.21 -11.64
C ASN A 12 -8.25 -11.71 -11.63
N ILE A 13 -9.37 -11.28 -12.21
CA ILE A 13 -9.80 -9.88 -12.18
C ILE A 13 -10.19 -9.48 -10.75
N GLY A 14 -10.92 -10.35 -10.04
CA GLY A 14 -11.25 -10.13 -8.63
C GLY A 14 -9.99 -9.95 -7.75
N LYS A 15 -8.98 -10.81 -7.92
CA LYS A 15 -7.70 -10.70 -7.21
C LYS A 15 -6.94 -9.42 -7.52
N LEU A 16 -6.92 -8.99 -8.78
CA LEU A 16 -6.29 -7.73 -9.17
C LEU A 16 -7.01 -6.53 -8.55
N PHE A 17 -8.34 -6.56 -8.52
CA PHE A 17 -9.14 -5.53 -7.88
C PHE A 17 -8.87 -5.44 -6.37
N ASP A 18 -8.83 -6.59 -5.67
CA ASP A 18 -8.46 -6.65 -4.25
C ASP A 18 -7.06 -6.08 -4.00
N LEU A 19 -6.08 -6.42 -4.84
CA LEU A 19 -4.73 -5.89 -4.75
C LEU A 19 -4.70 -4.37 -4.95
N VAL A 20 -5.48 -3.84 -5.90
CA VAL A 20 -5.61 -2.39 -6.13
C VAL A 20 -6.25 -1.69 -4.93
N LEU A 21 -7.30 -2.26 -4.35
CA LEU A 21 -7.95 -1.71 -3.15
C LEU A 21 -7.01 -1.69 -1.95
N GLN A 22 -6.29 -2.79 -1.71
CA GLN A 22 -5.30 -2.88 -0.64
C GLN A 22 -4.20 -1.84 -0.84
N SER A 23 -3.60 -1.78 -2.04
CA SER A 23 -2.54 -0.82 -2.36
C SER A 23 -3.02 0.63 -2.20
N SER A 24 -4.25 0.92 -2.62
CA SER A 24 -4.84 2.26 -2.49
C SER A 24 -5.03 2.65 -1.02
N THR A 25 -5.41 1.70 -0.18
CA THR A 25 -5.59 1.93 1.26
C THR A 25 -4.25 2.19 1.94
N GLU A 26 -3.23 1.37 1.66
CA GLU A 26 -1.88 1.55 2.19
C GLU A 26 -1.26 2.88 1.73
N LEU A 27 -1.45 3.24 0.46
CA LEU A 27 -1.01 4.52 -0.09
C LEU A 27 -1.72 5.69 0.59
N HIS A 28 -3.04 5.61 0.79
CA HIS A 28 -3.81 6.66 1.43
C HIS A 28 -3.35 6.92 2.86
N VAL A 29 -3.15 5.86 3.67
CA VAL A 29 -2.64 5.99 5.04
C VAL A 29 -1.23 6.57 5.05
N THR A 30 -0.38 6.16 4.11
CA THR A 30 0.99 6.68 3.99
C THR A 30 0.98 8.18 3.66
N HIS A 31 0.16 8.60 2.70
CA HIS A 31 -0.02 10.02 2.35
C HIS A 31 -0.54 10.83 3.54
N GLN A 32 -1.54 10.33 4.27
CA GLN A 32 -2.05 11.01 5.46
C GLN A 32 -0.95 11.20 6.51
N ARG A 33 -0.14 10.17 6.77
CA ARG A 33 0.96 10.24 7.73
C ARG A 33 2.07 11.19 7.30
N LEU A 34 2.43 11.18 6.01
CA LEU A 34 3.40 12.13 5.44
C LEU A 34 2.91 13.57 5.58
N HIS A 35 1.65 13.84 5.23
CA HIS A 35 1.07 15.17 5.38
C HIS A 35 1.03 15.63 6.85
N ALA A 36 0.65 14.74 7.76
CA ALA A 36 0.67 15.06 9.20
C ALA A 36 2.09 15.33 9.70
N MET A 37 3.08 14.57 9.24
CA MET A 37 4.48 14.76 9.58
C MET A 37 5.00 16.11 9.09
N GLU A 38 4.77 16.45 7.82
CA GLU A 38 5.15 17.75 7.26
C GLU A 38 4.47 18.90 8.04
N ALA A 39 3.16 18.80 8.28
CA ALA A 39 2.43 19.82 9.02
C ALA A 39 2.98 20.03 10.44
N LEU A 40 3.39 18.95 11.12
CA LEU A 40 4.03 19.05 12.43
C LEU A 40 5.39 19.74 12.34
N LEU A 41 6.23 19.33 11.39
CA LEU A 41 7.58 19.89 11.23
C LEU A 41 7.54 21.38 10.83
N VAL A 42 6.59 21.77 9.97
CA VAL A 42 6.34 23.19 9.64
C VAL A 42 5.87 23.98 10.86
N ARG A 43 4.94 23.43 11.65
CA ARG A 43 4.48 24.08 12.90
C ARG A 43 5.60 24.24 13.92
N HIS A 44 6.58 23.33 13.92
CA HIS A 44 7.76 23.39 14.76
C HIS A 44 8.90 24.24 14.15
N GLY A 45 8.72 24.79 12.95
CA GLY A 45 9.71 25.64 12.28
C GLY A 45 10.94 24.89 11.76
N VAL A 46 10.83 23.57 11.55
CA VAL A 46 11.93 22.72 11.05
C VAL A 46 12.03 22.79 9.52
N LEU A 47 10.89 22.85 8.84
CA LEU A 47 10.76 23.01 7.38
C LEU A 47 9.80 24.14 7.07
N THR A 48 9.90 24.67 5.86
CA THR A 48 8.87 25.50 5.24
C THR A 48 7.83 24.63 4.53
N ALA A 49 6.61 25.15 4.36
CA ALA A 49 5.55 24.41 3.69
C ALA A 49 5.90 24.14 2.22
N GLY A 50 5.75 22.89 1.76
CA GLY A 50 6.11 22.48 0.40
C GLY A 50 7.61 22.21 0.20
N GLU A 51 8.44 22.41 1.22
CA GLU A 51 9.87 22.07 1.15
C GLU A 51 10.10 20.57 0.99
N LEU A 52 9.23 19.76 1.60
CA LEU A 52 9.26 18.30 1.46
C LEU A 52 8.97 17.87 0.01
N ASP A 53 7.99 18.50 -0.65
CA ASP A 53 7.61 18.20 -2.04
C ASP A 53 8.64 18.72 -3.05
N ALA A 54 9.37 19.79 -2.70
CA ALA A 54 10.41 20.38 -3.52
C ALA A 54 11.79 19.71 -3.32
N LEU A 55 11.91 18.75 -2.40
CA LEU A 55 13.16 18.06 -2.13
C LEU A 55 13.62 17.28 -3.37
N GLU A 56 14.75 17.69 -3.94
CA GLU A 56 15.48 16.88 -4.92
C GLU A 56 16.44 15.94 -4.18
N PRO A 57 16.25 14.61 -4.27
CA PRO A 57 17.12 13.66 -3.62
C PRO A 57 18.55 13.78 -4.16
N THR A 58 19.53 13.62 -3.29
CA THR A 58 20.92 13.40 -3.72
C THR A 58 21.04 12.09 -4.50
N GLU A 59 22.13 11.90 -5.25
CA GLU A 59 22.36 10.63 -5.95
C GLU A 59 22.37 9.42 -5.02
N GLU A 60 22.84 9.57 -3.78
CA GLU A 60 22.86 8.50 -2.80
C GLU A 60 21.45 8.17 -2.30
N GLU A 61 20.66 9.18 -1.96
CA GLU A 61 19.26 9.01 -1.55
C GLU A 61 18.42 8.43 -2.69
N GLN A 62 18.63 8.89 -3.92
CA GLN A 62 17.95 8.35 -5.10
C GLN A 62 18.21 6.86 -5.28
N ARG A 63 19.45 6.38 -5.08
CA ARG A 63 19.77 4.94 -5.13
C ARG A 63 19.03 4.14 -4.06
N VAL A 64 18.86 4.71 -2.86
CA VAL A 64 18.07 4.07 -1.79
C VAL A 64 16.60 3.98 -2.19
N LEU A 65 16.03 5.06 -2.73
CA LEU A 65 14.65 5.09 -3.19
C LEU A 65 14.40 4.13 -4.36
N ASP A 66 15.33 4.04 -5.31
CA ASP A 66 15.26 3.11 -6.44
C ASP A 66 15.30 1.66 -5.94
N HIS A 67 16.18 1.33 -4.99
CA HIS A 67 16.25 -0.02 -4.40
C HIS A 67 14.95 -0.39 -3.68
N GLN A 68 14.37 0.55 -2.92
CA GLN A 68 13.09 0.34 -2.25
C GLN A 68 11.96 0.10 -3.25
N ARG A 69 11.87 0.91 -4.31
CA ARG A 69 10.91 0.73 -5.40
C ARG A 69 11.06 -0.64 -6.04
N ASP A 70 12.28 -1.04 -6.40
CA ASP A 70 12.54 -2.31 -7.07
C ASP A 70 12.16 -3.50 -6.18
N ALA A 71 12.39 -3.41 -4.86
CA ALA A 71 11.96 -4.43 -3.90
C ALA A 71 10.44 -4.55 -3.80
N VAL A 72 9.71 -3.42 -3.84
CA VAL A 72 8.24 -3.41 -3.88
C VAL A 72 7.73 -4.03 -5.17
N LEU A 73 8.27 -3.62 -6.32
CA LEU A 73 7.88 -4.16 -7.62
C LEU A 73 8.14 -5.67 -7.71
N ALA A 74 9.30 -6.15 -7.24
CA ALA A 74 9.60 -7.57 -7.21
C ALA A 74 8.59 -8.37 -6.37
N ARG A 75 8.14 -7.81 -5.22
CA ARG A 75 7.11 -8.42 -4.38
C ARG A 75 5.76 -8.50 -5.11
N LEU A 76 5.36 -7.42 -5.78
CA LEU A 76 4.10 -7.38 -6.54
C LEU A 76 4.12 -8.35 -7.73
N VAL A 77 5.21 -8.39 -8.48
CA VAL A 77 5.40 -9.34 -9.59
C VAL A 77 5.37 -10.78 -9.09
N ARG A 78 5.95 -11.08 -7.92
CA ARG A 78 5.86 -12.41 -7.32
C ARG A 78 4.42 -12.80 -7.03
N VAL A 79 3.61 -11.91 -6.45
CA VAL A 79 2.18 -12.15 -6.19
C VAL A 79 1.40 -12.50 -7.47
N ILE A 80 1.79 -11.91 -8.62
CA ILE A 80 1.16 -12.16 -9.92
C ILE A 80 1.65 -13.45 -10.58
N THR A 81 2.95 -13.76 -10.46
CA THR A 81 3.63 -14.85 -11.18
C THR A 81 3.66 -16.17 -10.43
N GLU A 82 3.50 -16.16 -9.10
CA GLU A 82 3.53 -17.37 -8.27
C GLU A 82 2.26 -18.20 -8.53
N SER A 83 2.46 -19.36 -9.16
CA SER A 83 1.40 -20.34 -9.43
C SER A 83 1.37 -21.39 -8.32
N GLY A 84 0.35 -21.32 -7.46
CA GLY A 84 0.11 -22.22 -6.33
C GLY A 84 -1.10 -21.75 -5.51
N PRO A 85 -1.68 -22.59 -4.63
CA PRO A 85 -2.75 -22.13 -3.76
C PRO A 85 -2.19 -21.03 -2.85
N ALA A 86 -2.79 -19.84 -2.91
CA ALA A 86 -2.47 -18.73 -2.03
C ALA A 86 -3.02 -19.05 -0.63
N GLU A 87 -2.36 -19.97 0.09
CA GLU A 87 -2.70 -20.23 1.48
C GLU A 87 -2.14 -19.10 2.37
N HIS A 88 -3.05 -18.16 2.67
CA HIS A 88 -3.31 -17.67 4.03
C HIS A 88 -2.14 -17.05 4.83
N PRO A 89 -1.74 -15.81 4.50
CA PRO A 89 -1.48 -14.87 5.61
C PRO A 89 -2.30 -13.58 5.55
N LEU A 90 -2.56 -13.04 4.35
CA LEU A 90 -3.16 -11.71 4.21
C LEU A 90 -4.69 -11.73 4.23
N ARG A 91 -5.32 -12.77 3.67
CA ARG A 91 -6.79 -12.93 3.69
C ARG A 91 -7.31 -13.14 5.11
N ASP A 92 -6.60 -13.92 5.93
CA ASP A 92 -7.00 -14.20 7.31
C ASP A 92 -6.87 -12.97 8.22
N GLN A 93 -5.85 -12.14 8.01
CA GLN A 93 -5.67 -10.87 8.73
C GLN A 93 -6.73 -9.83 8.36
N TRP A 94 -7.18 -9.81 7.10
CA TRP A 94 -8.25 -8.93 6.68
C TRP A 94 -9.62 -9.37 7.22
N GLU A 95 -9.91 -10.67 7.17
CA GLU A 95 -11.13 -11.24 7.75
C GLU A 95 -11.21 -11.04 9.27
N SER A 96 -10.10 -11.14 10.01
CA SER A 96 -10.10 -10.86 11.45
C SER A 96 -10.42 -9.39 11.74
N THR A 97 -9.84 -8.47 10.97
CA THR A 97 -10.06 -7.01 11.13
C THR A 97 -11.53 -6.63 10.86
N LEU A 98 -12.15 -7.23 9.84
CA LEU A 98 -13.57 -7.00 9.55
C LEU A 98 -14.50 -7.54 10.65
N ARG A 99 -14.14 -8.65 11.31
CA ARG A 99 -14.92 -9.23 12.42
C ARG A 99 -14.81 -8.39 13.70
N GLU A 100 -13.68 -7.75 13.95
CA GLU A 100 -13.47 -6.88 15.13
C GLU A 100 -14.22 -5.55 15.02
N THR A 101 -14.39 -5.03 13.80
CA THR A 101 -15.03 -3.71 13.56
C THR A 101 -16.56 -3.79 13.48
N GLY A 102 -17.14 -4.99 13.40
CA GLY A 102 -18.58 -5.24 13.28
C GLY A 102 -19.34 -5.44 14.60
N ARG A 103 -18.76 -5.07 15.75
CA ARG A 103 -19.35 -5.23 17.09
C ARG A 103 -19.42 -3.90 17.82
#